data_AF-A0A353R7T1-F1
#
_entry.id   AF-A0A353R7T1-F1
#
_cell.length_a   1.000
_cell.length_b   1.000
_cell.length_c   1.000
_cell.angle_alpha   90.00
_cell.angle_beta   90.00
_cell.angle_gamma   90.00
#
_symmetry.space_group_name_H-M   'P 1'
#
loop_
_entity.id
_entity.type
_entity.pdbx_description
1 polymer ?
#
loop_
_entity_poly.entity_id
_entity_poly.type
_entity_poly.pdbx_seq_one_letter_code
_entity_poly.pdbx_strand_id
1 'polypeptide(L)'
;FDWISAYGSAALKGELSDFEQFSEPLNKWYQVHVFSQEKGFFTTLFTDITRQKKQSEELEAFFSVNLDLLCIATMEGRFLKVNKQWQTVLGYTSDELLKNKFLDYVHPDDIESTHHAINELSNNNEVLNFVNRYRCSDGSYRFIEWRS
;
A
#
# COMPACT_ATOMS: atom_id res chain seq x y z
N PHE A 1 -24.05 7.03 5.53
CA PHE A 1 -24.42 6.11 4.43
C PHE A 1 -25.93 5.90 4.48
N ASP A 2 -26.65 6.16 3.39
CA ASP A 2 -28.11 6.01 3.32
C ASP A 2 -28.47 4.59 2.86
N TRP A 3 -28.59 3.68 3.83
CA TRP A 3 -28.91 2.28 3.57
C TRP A 3 -30.34 2.11 3.03
N ILE A 4 -31.28 2.98 3.40
CA ILE A 4 -32.68 2.87 2.95
C ILE A 4 -32.75 3.08 1.45
N SER A 5 -32.06 4.11 0.94
CA SER A 5 -32.00 4.37 -0.51
C SER A 5 -31.30 3.24 -1.27
N ALA A 6 -30.19 2.70 -0.74
CA ALA A 6 -29.48 1.60 -1.39
C ALA A 6 -30.35 0.34 -1.51
N TYR A 7 -31.08 0.00 -0.45
CA TYR A 7 -31.90 -1.22 -0.40
C TYR A 7 -33.16 -1.03 -1.25
N GLY A 8 -33.75 0.17 -1.23
CA GLY A 8 -34.86 0.54 -2.09
C GLY A 8 -34.50 0.50 -3.58
N SER A 9 -33.31 0.98 -3.96
CA SER A 9 -32.84 0.91 -5.36
C SER A 9 -32.63 -0.54 -5.80
N ALA A 10 -32.01 -1.37 -4.95
CA ALA A 10 -31.85 -2.79 -5.23
C ALA A 10 -33.21 -3.48 -5.43
N ALA A 11 -34.17 -3.27 -4.52
CA ALA A 11 -35.50 -3.89 -4.59
C ALA A 11 -36.34 -3.44 -5.80
N LEU A 12 -36.26 -2.16 -6.17
CA LEU A 12 -37.14 -1.56 -7.18
C LEU A 12 -36.55 -1.62 -8.59
N LYS A 13 -35.23 -1.50 -8.71
CA LYS A 13 -34.52 -1.38 -9.98
C LYS A 13 -33.64 -2.59 -10.31
N GLY A 14 -33.42 -3.50 -9.37
CA GLY A 14 -32.50 -4.63 -9.55
C GLY A 14 -31.02 -4.21 -9.51
N GLU A 15 -30.72 -3.00 -9.04
CA GLU A 15 -29.35 -2.50 -8.97
C GLU A 15 -28.56 -3.22 -7.86
N LEU A 16 -27.46 -3.86 -8.23
CA LEU A 16 -26.52 -4.43 -7.27
C LEU A 16 -25.83 -3.30 -6.50
N SER A 17 -25.83 -3.39 -5.17
CA SER A 17 -25.11 -2.46 -4.31
C SER A 17 -24.12 -3.22 -3.44
N ASP A 18 -22.88 -2.74 -3.46
CA ASP A 18 -21.74 -3.29 -2.73
C ASP A 18 -21.10 -2.15 -1.93
N PHE A 19 -21.02 -2.30 -0.61
CA PHE A 19 -20.42 -1.30 0.26
C PHE A 19 -19.98 -1.90 1.59
N GLU A 20 -19.00 -1.26 2.20
CA GLU A 20 -18.57 -1.55 3.56
C GLU A 20 -19.28 -0.62 4.55
N GLN A 21 -19.67 -1.17 5.71
CA GLN A 21 -20.29 -0.41 6.78
C GLN A 21 -19.78 -0.87 8.14
N PHE A 22 -19.45 0.09 9.01
CA PHE A 22 -19.19 -0.17 10.41
C PHE A 22 -20.50 -0.17 11.22
N SER A 23 -20.69 -1.20 12.03
CA SER A 23 -21.80 -1.33 12.98
C SER A 23 -21.29 -0.98 14.38
N GLU A 24 -21.66 0.20 14.89
CA GLU A 24 -21.32 0.61 16.26
C GLU A 24 -21.85 -0.38 17.32
N PRO A 25 -23.12 -0.87 17.27
CA PRO A 25 -23.63 -1.77 18.30
C PRO A 25 -22.91 -3.11 18.36
N LEU A 26 -22.44 -3.61 17.23
CA LEU A 26 -21.73 -4.89 17.13
C LEU A 26 -20.21 -4.72 17.17
N ASN A 27 -19.72 -3.48 17.10
CA ASN A 27 -18.31 -3.10 16.98
C ASN A 27 -17.58 -3.89 15.88
N LYS A 28 -18.20 -3.95 14.69
CA LYS A 28 -17.75 -4.79 13.56
C LYS A 28 -17.90 -4.08 12.23
N TRP A 29 -16.98 -4.37 11.32
CA TRP A 29 -17.08 -4.00 9.92
C TRP A 29 -17.78 -5.12 9.14
N TYR A 30 -18.76 -4.73 8.33
CA TYR A 30 -19.46 -5.62 7.42
C TYR A 30 -19.26 -5.17 5.99
N GLN A 31 -18.93 -6.13 5.12
CA GLN A 31 -19.15 -6.01 3.69
C GLN A 31 -20.60 -6.40 3.42
N VAL A 32 -21.35 -5.50 2.80
CA VAL A 32 -22.77 -5.67 2.54
C VAL A 32 -22.99 -5.79 1.03
N HIS A 33 -23.56 -6.92 0.61
CA HIS A 33 -24.00 -7.11 -0.77
C HIS A 33 -25.53 -7.15 -0.79
N VAL A 34 -26.14 -6.21 -1.51
CA VAL A 34 -27.59 -6.14 -1.70
C VAL A 34 -27.90 -6.42 -3.16
N PHE A 35 -28.81 -7.36 -3.39
CA PHE A 35 -29.28 -7.73 -4.72
C PHE A 35 -30.78 -8.02 -4.70
N SER A 36 -31.42 -7.98 -5.87
CA SER A 36 -32.82 -8.33 -6.03
C SER A 36 -32.94 -9.48 -7.03
N GLN A 37 -33.58 -10.56 -6.60
CA GLN A 37 -33.92 -11.69 -7.49
C GLN A 37 -35.29 -11.49 -8.13
N GLU A 38 -36.17 -10.72 -7.48
CA GLU A 38 -37.53 -10.41 -7.93
C GLU A 38 -37.89 -8.96 -7.56
N LYS A 39 -38.60 -8.28 -8.45
CA LYS A 39 -39.00 -6.88 -8.24
C LYS A 39 -39.85 -6.75 -6.97
N GLY A 40 -39.49 -5.79 -6.12
CA GLY A 40 -40.13 -5.56 -4.82
C GLY A 40 -39.50 -6.35 -3.68
N PHE A 41 -38.55 -7.24 -3.97
CA PHE A 41 -37.77 -7.98 -2.98
C PHE A 41 -36.28 -7.66 -3.12
N PHE A 42 -35.56 -7.75 -2.00
CA PHE A 42 -34.12 -7.73 -1.98
C PHE A 42 -33.61 -8.78 -1.01
N THR A 43 -32.38 -9.24 -1.24
CA THR A 43 -31.61 -10.07 -0.33
C THR A 43 -30.34 -9.32 0.02
N THR A 44 -29.96 -9.38 1.29
CA THR A 44 -28.74 -8.77 1.79
C THR A 44 -27.85 -9.83 2.41
N LEU A 45 -26.61 -9.89 1.95
CA LEU A 45 -25.55 -10.68 2.60
C LEU A 45 -24.66 -9.75 3.41
N PHE A 46 -24.46 -10.07 4.68
CA PHE A 46 -23.52 -9.41 5.56
C PHE A 46 -22.32 -10.33 5.81
N THR A 47 -21.14 -9.92 5.37
CA THR A 47 -19.89 -10.63 5.64
C THR A 47 -19.09 -9.83 6.66
N ASP A 48 -18.76 -10.43 7.80
CA ASP A 48 -17.87 -9.81 8.78
C ASP A 48 -16.45 -9.72 8.20
N ILE A 49 -15.96 -8.50 7.99
CA ILE A 49 -14.62 -8.20 7.47
C ILE A 49 -13.72 -7.54 8.53
N THR A 50 -14.13 -7.57 9.80
CA THR A 50 -13.44 -6.87 10.90
C THR A 50 -12.01 -7.35 11.04
N ARG A 51 -11.77 -8.66 10.91
CA ARG A 51 -10.42 -9.24 11.04
C ARG A 51 -9.50 -8.74 9.93
N GLN A 52 -9.99 -8.70 8.69
CA GLN A 52 -9.26 -8.27 7.51
C GLN A 52 -8.93 -6.78 7.60
N LYS A 53 -9.90 -5.95 8.02
CA LYS A 53 -9.68 -4.51 8.27
C LYS A 53 -8.62 -4.28 9.33
N LYS A 54 -8.73 -4.93 10.49
CA LYS A 54 -7.73 -4.81 11.56
C LYS A 54 -6.33 -5.24 11.13
N GLN A 55 -6.21 -6.37 10.42
CA GLN A 55 -4.91 -6.83 9.91
C GLN A 55 -4.31 -5.85 8.90
N SER A 56 -5.14 -5.28 8.02
CA SER A 56 -4.72 -4.26 7.07
C SER A 56 -4.23 -3.00 7.79
N GLU A 57 -4.99 -2.51 8.77
CA GLU A 57 -4.65 -1.34 9.58
C GLU A 57 -3.39 -1.56 10.41
N GLU A 58 -3.24 -2.73 11.03
CA GLU A 58 -2.04 -3.10 11.79
C GLU A 58 -0.81 -3.17 10.89
N LEU A 59 -0.93 -3.71 9.68
CA LEU A 59 0.16 -3.76 8.70
C LEU A 59 0.53 -2.35 8.21
N GLU A 60 -0.45 -1.50 7.92
CA GLU A 60 -0.21 -0.11 7.55
C GLU A 60 0.42 0.68 8.69
N ALA A 61 -0.06 0.49 9.92
CA ALA A 61 0.52 1.08 11.11
C ALA A 61 1.98 0.64 11.27
N PHE A 62 2.25 -0.67 11.23
CA PHE A 62 3.61 -1.22 11.30
C PHE A 62 4.51 -0.60 10.24
N PHE A 63 4.07 -0.56 8.98
CA PHE A 63 4.85 0.01 7.89
C PHE A 63 5.14 1.51 8.12
N SER A 64 4.16 2.26 8.64
CA SER A 64 4.26 3.71 8.85
C SER A 64 5.10 4.11 10.07
N VAL A 65 5.06 3.33 11.15
CA VAL A 65 5.74 3.63 12.43
C VAL A 65 7.15 3.03 12.53
N ASN A 66 7.52 2.12 11.63
CA ASN A 66 8.85 1.52 11.63
C ASN A 66 9.94 2.59 11.43
N LEU A 67 10.99 2.54 12.24
CA LEU A 67 12.12 3.47 12.22
C LEU A 67 13.14 3.14 11.12
N ASP A 68 13.06 1.94 10.54
CA ASP A 68 13.84 1.55 9.37
C ASP A 68 13.20 2.10 8.09
N LEU A 69 14.00 2.23 7.03
CA LEU A 69 13.51 2.60 5.72
C LEU A 69 12.85 1.39 5.07
N LEU A 70 11.52 1.38 4.99
CA LEU A 70 10.77 0.31 4.33
C LEU A 70 10.27 0.78 2.97
N CYS A 71 10.43 -0.06 1.96
CA CYS A 71 9.87 0.20 0.64
C CYS A 71 9.40 -1.08 -0.06
N ILE A 72 8.47 -0.91 -0.99
CA ILE A 72 8.12 -1.88 -2.02
C ILE A 72 8.55 -1.26 -3.33
N ALA A 73 9.30 -1.98 -4.15
CA ALA A 73 9.80 -1.49 -5.44
C ALA A 73 9.60 -2.52 -6.54
N THR A 74 9.54 -2.05 -7.79
CA THR A 74 9.55 -2.90 -8.98
C THR A 74 10.97 -3.21 -9.41
N MET A 75 11.15 -4.32 -10.14
CA MET A 75 12.45 -4.71 -10.69
C MET A 75 12.97 -3.74 -11.77
N GLU A 76 12.10 -2.87 -12.31
CA GLU A 76 12.47 -1.80 -13.26
C GLU A 76 13.02 -0.55 -12.58
N GLY A 77 13.20 -0.57 -11.26
CA GLY A 77 13.87 0.52 -10.55
C GLY A 77 12.94 1.59 -10.00
N ARG A 78 11.68 1.26 -9.66
CA ARG A 78 10.67 2.23 -9.19
C ARG A 78 10.11 1.89 -7.83
N PHE A 79 9.95 2.90 -6.97
CA PHE A 79 9.21 2.71 -5.73
C PHE A 79 7.70 2.62 -5.99
N LEU A 80 7.06 1.59 -5.43
CA LEU A 80 5.60 1.44 -5.35
C LEU A 80 5.05 1.94 -4.02
N LYS A 81 5.82 1.78 -2.94
CA LYS A 81 5.48 2.25 -1.61
C LYS A 81 6.76 2.56 -0.84
N VAL A 82 6.74 3.63 -0.06
CA VAL A 82 7.82 4.01 0.87
C VAL A 82 7.18 4.44 2.19
N ASN A 83 7.80 4.09 3.32
CA ASN A 83 7.31 4.58 4.61
C ASN A 83 7.75 6.02 4.88
N LYS A 84 7.22 6.62 5.96
CA LYS A 84 7.51 7.99 6.35
C LYS A 84 9.01 8.23 6.61
N GLN A 85 9.74 7.20 7.02
CA GLN A 85 11.16 7.30 7.33
C GLN A 85 12.00 7.73 6.12
N TRP A 86 11.63 7.33 4.90
CA TRP A 86 12.28 7.83 3.68
C TRP A 86 12.24 9.36 3.58
N GLN A 87 11.10 9.97 3.91
CA GLN A 87 10.96 11.42 3.90
C GLN A 87 11.81 12.08 4.98
N THR A 88 11.84 11.49 6.18
CA THR A 88 12.63 11.99 7.30
C THR A 88 14.14 11.90 7.03
N VAL A 89 14.60 10.83 6.38
CA VAL A 89 16.03 10.57 6.15
C VAL A 89 16.56 11.30 4.92
N LEU A 90 15.82 11.29 3.81
CA LEU A 90 16.28 11.88 2.54
C LEU A 90 15.71 13.28 2.27
N GLY A 91 14.66 13.70 2.97
CA GLY A 91 14.06 15.03 2.82
C GLY A 91 13.18 15.21 1.57
N TYR A 92 12.84 14.12 0.86
CA TYR A 92 11.86 14.13 -0.23
C TYR A 92 10.46 13.78 0.27
N THR A 93 9.43 14.24 -0.40
CA THR A 93 8.07 13.75 -0.19
C THR A 93 7.89 12.34 -0.76
N SER A 94 6.93 11.56 -0.24
CA SER A 94 6.60 10.26 -0.83
C SER A 94 6.23 10.37 -2.31
N ASP A 95 5.49 11.41 -2.70
CA ASP A 95 5.07 11.59 -4.10
C ASP A 95 6.26 11.81 -5.03
N GLU A 96 7.29 12.53 -4.60
CA GLU A 96 8.52 12.71 -5.39
C GLU A 96 9.24 11.38 -5.57
N LEU A 97 9.41 10.62 -4.49
CA LEU A 97 10.07 9.31 -4.52
C LEU A 97 9.33 8.31 -5.41
N LEU A 98 7.99 8.30 -5.38
CA LEU A 98 7.16 7.38 -6.17
C LEU A 98 7.09 7.75 -7.67
N LYS A 99 7.31 9.02 -8.03
CA LYS A 99 7.26 9.49 -9.43
C LYS A 99 8.53 9.19 -10.22
N ASN A 100 9.69 9.17 -9.56
CA ASN A 100 10.99 9.02 -10.20
C ASN A 100 11.54 7.59 -10.08
N LYS A 101 12.62 7.27 -10.80
CA LYS A 101 13.33 6.00 -10.59
C LYS A 101 14.18 6.13 -9.34
N PHE A 102 14.29 5.07 -8.54
CA PHE A 102 15.10 5.16 -7.33
C PHE A 102 16.59 5.39 -7.64
N LEU A 103 17.04 4.96 -8.83
CA LEU A 103 18.39 5.20 -9.34
C LEU A 103 18.69 6.70 -9.54
N ASP A 104 17.68 7.55 -9.74
CA ASP A 104 17.85 9.00 -9.87
C ASP A 104 18.31 9.64 -8.53
N TYR A 105 18.15 8.90 -7.43
CA TYR A 105 18.61 9.28 -6.10
C TYR A 105 19.92 8.59 -5.70
N VAL A 106 20.39 7.59 -6.46
CA VAL A 106 21.63 6.86 -6.14
C VAL A 106 22.85 7.70 -6.55
N HIS A 107 23.91 7.64 -5.74
CA HIS A 107 25.18 8.27 -6.09
C HIS A 107 25.73 7.70 -7.41
N PRO A 108 26.27 8.52 -8.33
CA PRO A 108 26.73 8.06 -9.65
C PRO A 108 27.66 6.82 -9.61
N ASP A 109 28.63 6.80 -8.71
CA ASP A 109 29.55 5.66 -8.54
C ASP A 109 28.88 4.36 -8.07
N ASP A 110 27.68 4.44 -7.47
CA ASP A 110 26.97 3.29 -6.92
C ASP A 110 25.87 2.78 -7.87
N ILE A 111 25.68 3.39 -9.05
CA ILE A 111 24.64 3.00 -10.01
C ILE A 111 24.86 1.58 -10.53
N GLU A 112 26.09 1.24 -10.92
CA GLU A 112 26.42 -0.07 -11.48
C GLU A 112 26.23 -1.19 -10.45
N SER A 113 26.71 -0.98 -9.22
CA SER A 113 26.53 -1.96 -8.13
C SER A 113 25.06 -2.09 -7.72
N THR A 114 24.28 -1.01 -7.78
CA THR A 114 22.83 -1.06 -7.55
C THR A 114 22.12 -1.87 -8.63
N HIS A 115 22.49 -1.71 -9.91
CA HIS A 115 21.95 -2.54 -10.98
C HIS A 115 22.26 -4.02 -10.78
N HIS A 116 23.48 -4.35 -10.36
CA HIS A 116 23.85 -5.72 -10.04
C HIS A 116 22.96 -6.28 -8.92
N ALA A 117 22.72 -5.53 -7.85
CA ALA A 117 21.85 -5.97 -6.75
C ALA A 117 20.40 -6.23 -7.22
N ILE A 118 19.85 -5.38 -8.09
CA ILE A 118 18.51 -5.61 -8.68
C ILE A 118 18.49 -6.88 -9.54
N ASN A 119 19.56 -7.13 -10.30
CA ASN A 119 19.66 -8.34 -11.12
C ASN A 119 19.76 -9.62 -10.28
N GLU A 120 20.38 -9.58 -9.10
CA GLU A 120 20.35 -10.71 -8.17
C GLU A 120 18.91 -11.00 -7.71
N LEU A 121 18.15 -9.96 -7.35
CA LEU A 121 16.74 -10.11 -6.99
C LEU A 121 15.89 -10.67 -8.14
N SER A 122 16.13 -10.25 -9.38
CA SER A 122 15.39 -10.76 -10.54
C SER A 122 15.70 -12.22 -10.86
N ASN A 123 16.90 -12.69 -10.49
CA ASN A 123 17.29 -14.10 -10.52
C ASN A 123 16.82 -14.90 -9.29
N ASN A 124 15.96 -14.31 -8.46
CA ASN A 124 15.40 -14.92 -7.25
C ASN A 124 16.46 -15.26 -6.18
N ASN A 125 17.58 -14.51 -6.18
CA ASN A 125 18.59 -14.53 -5.13
C ASN A 125 18.27 -13.46 -4.07
N GLU A 126 18.61 -13.74 -2.81
CA GLU A 126 18.50 -12.76 -1.73
C GLU A 126 19.63 -11.73 -1.81
N VAL A 127 19.32 -10.46 -1.57
CA VAL A 127 20.30 -9.40 -1.37
C VAL A 127 20.41 -9.12 0.12
N LEU A 128 21.47 -9.65 0.72
CA LEU A 128 21.80 -9.45 2.13
C LEU A 128 23.01 -8.51 2.23
N ASN A 129 22.82 -7.35 2.84
CA ASN A 129 23.87 -6.36 3.15
C ASN A 129 24.42 -5.58 1.95
N PHE A 130 23.61 -5.34 0.91
CA PHE A 130 24.01 -4.40 -0.14
C PHE A 130 23.94 -2.97 0.40
N VAL A 131 24.99 -2.18 0.22
CA VAL A 131 25.06 -0.80 0.70
C VAL A 131 25.30 0.13 -0.47
N ASN A 132 24.50 1.18 -0.58
CA ASN A 132 24.73 2.27 -1.53
C ASN A 132 24.39 3.63 -0.93
N ARG A 133 24.86 4.70 -1.58
CA ARG A 133 24.61 6.07 -1.17
C ARG A 133 23.39 6.62 -1.91
N TYR A 134 22.43 7.14 -1.14
CA TYR A 134 21.30 7.92 -1.65
C TYR A 134 21.51 9.41 -1.38
N ARG A 135 21.23 10.21 -2.39
CA ARG A 135 21.22 11.67 -2.34
C ARG A 135 19.98 12.14 -1.59
N CYS A 136 20.15 13.11 -0.71
CA CYS A 136 19.10 13.83 -0.02
C CYS A 136 18.65 15.05 -0.84
N SER A 137 17.48 15.61 -0.53
CA SER A 137 16.98 16.82 -1.19
C SER A 137 17.87 18.05 -0.99
N ASP A 138 18.68 18.06 0.06
CA ASP A 138 19.72 19.08 0.33
C ASP A 138 21.04 18.85 -0.44
N GLY A 139 21.14 17.76 -1.22
CA GLY A 139 22.33 17.37 -1.98
C GLY A 139 23.36 16.55 -1.20
N SER A 140 23.21 16.37 0.11
CA SER A 140 24.05 15.48 0.90
C SER A 140 23.75 14.00 0.59
N TYR A 141 24.63 13.08 1.02
CA TYR A 141 24.43 11.65 0.81
C TYR A 141 24.24 10.91 2.15
N ARG A 142 23.48 9.82 2.11
CA ARG A 142 23.28 8.87 3.22
C ARG A 142 23.55 7.45 2.71
N PHE A 143 24.24 6.66 3.52
CA PHE A 143 24.39 5.23 3.25
C PHE A 143 23.10 4.51 3.65
N ILE A 144 22.58 3.67 2.75
CA ILE A 144 21.43 2.80 3.00
C ILE A 144 21.90 1.36 2.81
N GLU A 145 21.63 0.53 3.81
CA GLU A 145 21.81 -0.92 3.72
C GLU A 145 20.50 -1.58 3.32
N TRP A 146 20.56 -2.48 2.35
CA TRP A 146 19.43 -3.20 1.79
C TRP A 146 19.44 -4.66 2.22
N ARG A 147 18.25 -5.12 2.61
CA ARG A 147 17.95 -6.52 2.92
C ARG A 147 16.59 -6.87 2.28
N SER A 148 16.58 -7.89 1.43
CA SER A 148 15.40 -8.40 0.73
C SER A 148 14.82 -9.64 1.38
#